data_AF-A0A822FGH1-F1
#
_entry.id   AF-A0A822FGH1-F1
#
_cell.length_a   1.000
_cell.length_b   1.000
_cell.length_c   1.000
_cell.angle_alpha   90.00
_cell.angle_beta   90.00
_cell.angle_gamma   90.00
#
_symmetry.space_group_name_H-M   'P 1'
#
loop_
_entity.id
_entity.type
_entity.pdbx_description
1 polymer ?
#
loop_
_entity_poly.entity_id
_entity_poly.type
_entity_poly.pdbx_seq_one_letter_code
_entity_poly.pdbx_strand_id
1 'polypeptide(L)'
;EINQRFTRLESSLVTLAESIAKLSAQIQMQRVIKDDVNQLRQEVAELRQQLNQCIRQQSATHISTNGITLSTPHQPSRLINANVQRAATANSTTPLNISTSYMPSTSTIHRSSSIIDPRQARKIEQFFGTEAMLRYFLSLLNYEQYAPMLEQEKIGIYELPYISERKLQSLGIPYGPCTRMIQEAQQYFISLLTLRSSGIDV
;
A
#
# COMPACT_ATOMS: atom_id res chain seq x y z
N GLU A 1 31.32 30.99 -23.58
CA GLU A 1 29.88 30.72 -23.75
C GLU A 1 29.56 29.23 -24.02
N ILE A 2 30.25 28.57 -24.96
CA ILE A 2 30.00 27.16 -25.33
C ILE A 2 30.15 26.19 -24.14
N ASN A 3 31.20 26.33 -23.31
CA ASN A 3 31.40 25.45 -22.15
C ASN A 3 30.26 25.55 -21.12
N GLN A 4 29.69 26.74 -20.90
CA GLN A 4 28.52 26.88 -20.01
C GLN A 4 27.28 26.18 -20.55
N ARG A 5 27.09 26.15 -21.88
CA ARG A 5 25.99 25.41 -22.50
C ARG A 5 26.20 23.90 -22.35
N PHE A 6 27.44 23.43 -22.50
CA PHE A 6 27.78 22.02 -22.28
C PHE A 6 27.53 21.58 -20.83
N THR A 7 27.99 22.34 -19.83
CA THR A 7 27.75 22.03 -18.41
C THR A 7 26.24 21.96 -18.08
N ARG A 8 25.43 22.86 -18.65
CA ARG A 8 23.97 22.81 -18.50
C ARG A 8 23.37 21.57 -19.15
N LEU A 9 23.86 21.20 -20.33
CA LEU A 9 23.42 20.00 -21.04
C LEU A 9 23.76 18.73 -20.26
N GLU A 10 24.98 18.64 -19.72
CA GLU A 10 25.44 17.52 -18.90
C GLU A 10 24.59 17.35 -17.65
N SER A 11 24.33 18.45 -16.92
CA SER A 11 23.44 18.39 -15.74
C SER A 11 22.03 17.90 -16.09
N SER A 12 21.48 18.37 -17.21
CA SER A 12 20.15 17.96 -17.69
C SER A 12 20.11 16.48 -18.08
N LEU A 13 21.17 15.99 -18.75
CA LEU A 13 21.30 14.59 -19.13
C LEU A 13 21.39 13.69 -17.88
N VAL A 14 22.17 14.10 -16.88
CA VAL A 14 22.32 13.35 -15.62
C VAL A 14 20.98 13.27 -14.90
N THR A 15 20.25 14.38 -14.78
CA THR A 15 18.90 14.40 -14.17
C THR A 15 17.93 13.49 -14.94
N LEU A 16 17.99 13.48 -16.27
CA LEU A 16 17.14 12.62 -17.09
C LEU A 16 17.49 11.13 -16.89
N ALA A 17 18.78 10.79 -16.90
CA ALA A 17 19.25 9.43 -16.65
C ALA A 17 18.80 8.92 -15.27
N GLU A 18 18.91 9.78 -14.25
CA GLU A 18 18.43 9.47 -12.90
C GLU A 18 16.92 9.24 -12.86
N SER A 19 16.15 10.05 -13.58
CA SER A 19 14.70 9.93 -13.69
C SER A 19 14.29 8.62 -14.39
N ILE A 20 14.99 8.25 -15.47
CA ILE A 20 14.76 7.00 -16.20
C ILE A 20 15.10 5.79 -15.33
N ALA A 21 16.22 5.83 -14.60
CA ALA A 21 16.62 4.75 -13.70
C ALA A 21 15.57 4.52 -12.59
N LYS A 22 15.07 5.61 -11.99
CA LYS A 22 14.00 5.57 -10.98
C LYS A 22 12.70 4.99 -11.54
N LEU A 23 12.27 5.46 -12.70
CA LEU A 23 11.07 4.95 -13.37
C LEU A 23 11.22 3.47 -13.74
N SER A 24 12.39 3.05 -14.21
CA SER A 24 12.71 1.65 -14.48
C SER A 24 12.56 0.81 -13.21
N ALA A 25 13.15 1.23 -12.10
CA ALA A 25 13.03 0.53 -10.82
C ALA A 25 11.56 0.41 -10.36
N GLN A 26 10.77 1.47 -10.52
CA GLN A 26 9.34 1.47 -10.18
C GLN A 26 8.53 0.52 -11.07
N ILE A 27 8.80 0.47 -12.38
CA ILE A 27 8.15 -0.46 -13.31
C ILE A 27 8.46 -1.91 -12.94
N GLN A 28 9.72 -2.21 -12.61
CA GLN A 28 10.10 -3.57 -12.19
C GLN A 28 9.40 -3.96 -10.89
N MET A 29 9.36 -3.05 -9.90
CA MET A 29 8.63 -3.28 -8.66
C MET A 29 7.14 -3.52 -8.91
N GLN A 30 6.51 -2.73 -9.78
CA GLN A 30 5.11 -2.89 -10.14
C GLN A 30 4.83 -4.25 -10.79
N ARG A 31 5.77 -4.78 -11.59
CA ARG A 31 5.65 -6.13 -12.17
C ARG A 31 5.67 -7.20 -11.09
N VAL A 32 6.61 -7.14 -10.16
CA VAL A 32 6.69 -8.09 -9.04
C VAL A 32 5.40 -8.10 -8.24
N ILE A 33 4.90 -6.92 -7.81
CA ILE A 33 3.65 -6.82 -7.06
C ILE A 33 2.47 -7.37 -7.86
N LYS A 34 2.41 -7.06 -9.16
CA LYS A 34 1.36 -7.56 -10.04
C LYS A 34 1.39 -9.09 -10.13
N ASP A 35 2.59 -9.66 -10.23
CA ASP A 35 2.78 -11.11 -10.29
C ASP A 35 2.39 -11.77 -8.97
N ASP A 36 2.75 -11.20 -7.82
CA ASP A 36 2.32 -11.66 -6.49
C ASP A 36 0.80 -11.63 -6.33
N VAL A 37 0.13 -10.56 -6.78
CA VAL A 37 -1.34 -10.46 -6.75
C VAL A 37 -1.97 -11.52 -7.64
N ASN A 38 -1.39 -11.79 -8.81
CA ASN A 38 -1.88 -12.85 -9.69
C ASN A 38 -1.68 -14.23 -9.06
N GLN A 39 -0.55 -14.46 -8.40
CA GLN A 39 -0.28 -15.70 -7.67
C GLN A 39 -1.27 -15.88 -6.52
N LEU A 40 -1.49 -14.87 -5.69
CA LEU A 40 -2.47 -14.92 -4.59
C LEU A 40 -3.89 -15.19 -5.12
N ARG A 41 -4.27 -14.58 -6.25
CA ARG A 41 -5.55 -14.86 -6.90
C ARG A 41 -5.66 -16.31 -7.35
N GLN A 42 -4.57 -16.90 -7.86
CA GLN A 42 -4.51 -18.30 -8.25
C GLN A 42 -4.66 -19.23 -7.03
N GLU A 43 -3.91 -18.98 -5.96
CA GLU A 43 -4.00 -19.76 -4.72
C GLU A 43 -5.40 -19.69 -4.10
N VAL A 44 -6.04 -18.51 -4.09
CA VAL A 44 -7.44 -18.35 -3.64
C VAL A 44 -8.40 -19.15 -4.51
N ALA A 45 -8.20 -19.18 -5.84
CA ALA A 45 -9.02 -19.97 -6.75
C ALA A 45 -8.86 -21.47 -6.48
N GLU A 46 -7.62 -21.93 -6.24
CA GLU A 46 -7.31 -23.31 -5.90
C GLU A 46 -7.91 -23.71 -4.55
N LEU A 47 -7.77 -22.89 -3.51
CA LEU A 47 -8.39 -23.12 -2.21
C LEU A 47 -9.91 -23.21 -2.30
N ARG A 48 -10.54 -22.32 -3.08
CA ARG A 48 -11.99 -22.39 -3.37
C ARG A 48 -12.36 -23.70 -4.07
N GLN A 49 -11.55 -24.15 -5.03
CA GLN A 49 -11.79 -25.41 -5.73
C GLN A 49 -11.63 -26.61 -4.80
N GLN A 50 -10.61 -26.62 -3.93
CA GLN A 50 -10.40 -27.67 -2.93
C GLN A 50 -11.55 -27.74 -1.94
N LEU A 51 -12.04 -26.60 -1.43
CA LEU A 51 -13.20 -26.54 -0.55
C LEU A 51 -14.45 -27.13 -1.25
N ASN A 52 -14.70 -26.74 -2.51
CA ASN A 52 -15.80 -27.29 -3.29
C ASN A 52 -15.67 -28.81 -3.49
N GLN A 53 -14.44 -29.34 -3.65
CA GLN A 53 -14.21 -30.78 -3.73
C GLN A 53 -14.44 -31.49 -2.39
N CYS A 54 -13.99 -30.91 -1.27
CA CYS A 54 -14.21 -31.45 0.07
C CYS A 54 -15.71 -31.54 0.40
N ILE A 55 -16.47 -30.48 0.11
CA ILE A 55 -17.93 -30.44 0.29
C ILE A 55 -18.61 -31.55 -0.54
N ARG A 56 -18.16 -31.78 -1.78
CA ARG A 56 -18.68 -32.87 -2.63
C ARG A 56 -18.34 -34.27 -2.11
N GLN A 57 -17.18 -34.47 -1.50
CA GLN A 57 -16.79 -35.76 -0.90
C GLN A 57 -17.60 -36.08 0.35
N GLN A 58 -17.93 -35.07 1.18
CA GLN A 58 -18.79 -35.28 2.36
C GLN A 58 -20.22 -35.67 2.00
N SER A 59 -20.75 -35.24 0.85
CA SER A 59 -22.05 -35.68 0.36
C SER A 59 -22.10 -37.12 -0.18
N ALA A 60 -20.97 -37.86 -0.21
CA ALA A 60 -20.91 -39.22 -0.77
C ALA A 60 -20.75 -40.35 0.26
N THR A 61 -20.74 -40.06 1.56
CA THR A 61 -20.61 -41.10 2.62
C THR A 61 -21.72 -41.00 3.66
N HIS A 62 -22.96 -41.29 3.26
CA HIS A 62 -23.91 -42.08 4.06
C HIS A 62 -25.13 -42.45 3.20
N ILE A 63 -25.31 -43.74 2.92
CA ILE A 63 -26.57 -44.53 2.97
C ILE A 63 -26.27 -45.86 2.26
N SER A 64 -25.99 -46.88 3.07
CA SER A 64 -26.39 -48.25 2.74
C SER A 64 -27.40 -48.65 3.80
N THR A 65 -28.63 -48.98 3.39
CA THR A 65 -29.36 -50.23 3.73
C THR A 65 -30.87 -50.06 3.42
N ASN A 66 -31.28 -50.67 2.30
CA ASN A 66 -32.56 -51.34 1.97
C ASN A 66 -33.94 -50.66 2.16
N GLY A 67 -34.67 -50.48 1.05
CA GLY A 67 -36.14 -50.33 1.05
C GLY A 67 -36.79 -49.73 -0.22
N ILE A 68 -37.05 -50.57 -1.23
CA ILE A 68 -38.09 -50.57 -2.29
C ILE A 68 -38.90 -49.25 -2.56
N THR A 69 -38.84 -48.72 -3.80
CA THR A 69 -39.95 -48.17 -4.67
C THR A 69 -39.32 -47.43 -5.88
N LEU A 70 -39.33 -47.99 -7.09
CA LEU A 70 -40.30 -47.89 -8.20
C LEU A 70 -40.23 -46.61 -9.09
N SER A 71 -39.79 -46.80 -10.35
CA SER A 71 -40.04 -46.00 -11.59
C SER A 71 -39.33 -44.62 -11.69
N THR A 72 -38.70 -44.09 -12.76
CA THR A 72 -38.69 -44.25 -14.25
C THR A 72 -37.47 -43.43 -14.82
N PRO A 73 -36.94 -43.69 -16.05
CA PRO A 73 -35.70 -43.08 -16.56
C PRO A 73 -35.88 -41.99 -17.65
N HIS A 74 -34.98 -40.97 -17.70
CA HIS A 74 -34.45 -40.26 -18.89
C HIS A 74 -33.67 -38.98 -18.49
N GLN A 75 -32.32 -38.94 -18.59
CA GLN A 75 -31.44 -38.47 -19.69
C GLN A 75 -30.87 -37.04 -19.49
N PRO A 76 -29.67 -36.72 -20.04
CA PRO A 76 -28.74 -35.73 -19.50
C PRO A 76 -28.67 -34.41 -20.31
N SER A 77 -28.47 -33.29 -19.63
CA SER A 77 -28.16 -32.00 -20.27
C SER A 77 -26.66 -31.74 -20.26
N ARG A 78 -26.04 -31.92 -21.43
CA ARG A 78 -24.77 -31.30 -21.81
C ARG A 78 -24.92 -29.78 -21.84
N LEU A 79 -24.01 -29.04 -21.24
CA LEU A 79 -23.59 -27.74 -21.76
C LEU A 79 -22.05 -27.65 -21.78
N ILE A 80 -21.61 -27.14 -22.92
CA ILE A 80 -20.26 -27.02 -23.46
C ILE A 80 -19.66 -25.69 -22.99
N ASN A 81 -18.35 -25.66 -22.72
CA ASN A 81 -17.36 -24.60 -23.04
C ASN A 81 -16.27 -24.54 -21.97
N ALA A 82 -15.01 -24.29 -22.25
CA ALA A 82 -14.20 -24.36 -23.47
C ALA A 82 -12.76 -24.31 -22.95
N ASN A 83 -11.93 -25.16 -23.51
CA ASN A 83 -10.53 -25.28 -23.15
C ASN A 83 -9.80 -24.01 -23.59
N VAL A 84 -9.09 -23.34 -22.68
CA VAL A 84 -7.96 -22.49 -23.07
C VAL A 84 -6.70 -23.10 -22.46
N GLN A 85 -6.08 -23.95 -23.27
CA GLN A 85 -4.68 -24.32 -23.15
C GLN A 85 -3.83 -23.04 -23.17
N ARG A 86 -2.95 -22.86 -22.20
CA ARG A 86 -1.69 -22.16 -22.48
C ARG A 86 -0.54 -22.72 -21.63
N ALA A 87 0.20 -23.58 -22.31
CA ALA A 87 1.64 -23.85 -22.28
C ALA A 87 2.40 -23.57 -20.97
N ALA A 88 2.92 -24.67 -20.43
CA ALA A 88 4.13 -24.71 -19.64
C ALA A 88 5.33 -24.17 -20.44
N THR A 89 6.13 -23.33 -19.78
CA THR A 89 7.58 -23.31 -19.99
C THR A 89 8.23 -23.31 -18.62
N ALA A 90 8.91 -24.41 -18.34
CA ALA A 90 9.79 -24.58 -17.21
C ALA A 90 10.87 -23.49 -17.19
N ASN A 91 11.26 -23.06 -16.00
CA ASN A 91 12.66 -22.84 -15.64
C ASN A 91 12.79 -22.86 -14.12
N SER A 92 13.42 -23.93 -13.64
CA SER A 92 13.92 -24.13 -12.29
C SER A 92 14.91 -23.02 -11.91
N THR A 93 14.79 -22.44 -10.72
CA THR A 93 15.91 -22.09 -9.81
C THR A 93 15.32 -21.57 -8.48
N THR A 94 15.49 -22.35 -7.41
CA THR A 94 15.54 -21.88 -6.01
C THR A 94 17.00 -21.95 -5.54
N PRO A 95 17.41 -21.30 -4.44
CA PRO A 95 16.85 -20.14 -3.75
C PRO A 95 17.93 -19.10 -3.37
N LEU A 96 17.58 -17.82 -3.19
CA LEU A 96 18.32 -16.95 -2.26
C LEU A 96 17.35 -16.11 -1.42
N ASN A 97 17.21 -16.59 -0.20
CA ASN A 97 16.73 -15.92 1.00
C ASN A 97 17.41 -14.55 1.16
N ILE A 98 16.65 -13.46 1.07
CA ILE A 98 17.02 -12.19 1.70
C ILE A 98 15.79 -11.65 2.42
N SER A 99 15.91 -11.70 3.74
CA SER A 99 15.08 -11.13 4.79
C SER A 99 14.15 -9.99 4.38
N THR A 100 12.87 -10.22 4.68
CA THR A 100 12.02 -9.32 5.48
C THR A 100 12.53 -7.89 5.62
N SER A 101 11.93 -6.96 4.88
CA SER A 101 11.57 -5.66 5.44
C SER A 101 10.39 -5.07 4.66
N TYR A 102 9.47 -4.53 5.45
CA TYR A 102 8.19 -3.97 5.02
C TYR A 102 8.36 -2.70 4.18
N MET A 103 7.43 -2.51 3.22
CA MET A 103 6.88 -1.22 2.71
C MET A 103 7.67 -0.45 1.63
N PRO A 104 7.08 0.61 1.01
CA PRO A 104 5.81 0.66 0.29
C PRO A 104 5.93 1.37 -1.08
N SER A 105 4.82 1.39 -1.83
CA SER A 105 4.64 1.97 -3.16
C SER A 105 5.14 3.42 -3.30
N THR A 106 6.02 3.67 -4.27
CA THR A 106 6.50 5.02 -4.59
C THR A 106 5.69 5.62 -5.73
N SER A 107 5.10 6.78 -5.49
CA SER A 107 4.82 7.79 -6.53
C SER A 107 5.62 9.04 -6.17
N THR A 108 6.77 9.15 -6.83
CA THR A 108 7.38 10.39 -7.33
C THR A 108 7.82 11.49 -6.33
N ILE A 109 9.11 11.37 -5.95
CA ILE A 109 10.18 12.40 -5.98
C ILE A 109 10.10 13.62 -5.02
N HIS A 110 11.09 13.65 -4.12
CA HIS A 110 11.57 14.73 -3.23
C HIS A 110 10.69 15.18 -2.05
N ARG A 111 10.57 14.33 -1.02
CA ARG A 111 10.60 14.76 0.40
C ARG A 111 11.29 13.70 1.26
N SER A 112 12.60 13.54 1.13
CA SER A 112 13.41 12.68 2.01
C SER A 112 13.84 13.38 3.30
N SER A 113 13.18 14.47 3.67
CA SER A 113 13.29 15.14 4.96
C SER A 113 11.88 15.46 5.43
N SER A 114 11.50 14.99 6.63
CA SER A 114 10.25 15.42 7.25
C SER A 114 10.24 16.95 7.30
N ILE A 115 9.10 17.56 6.94
CA ILE A 115 8.89 19.02 7.07
C ILE A 115 9.17 19.52 8.49
N ILE A 116 9.06 18.63 9.47
CA ILE A 116 9.29 18.94 10.87
C ILE A 116 10.60 18.31 11.31
N ASP A 117 11.48 19.15 11.86
CA ASP A 117 12.60 18.65 12.67
C ASP A 117 12.05 18.01 13.96
N PRO A 118 12.23 16.69 14.16
CA PRO A 118 11.73 15.97 15.33
C PRO A 118 12.23 16.53 16.67
N ARG A 119 13.36 17.26 16.69
CA ARG A 119 13.86 17.93 17.91
C ARG A 119 13.05 19.18 18.26
N GLN A 120 12.64 19.95 17.25
CA GLN A 120 11.79 21.12 17.44
C GLN A 120 10.36 20.70 17.79
N ALA A 121 9.90 19.60 17.19
CA ALA A 121 8.61 18.98 17.47
C ALA A 121 8.42 18.68 18.97
N ARG A 122 9.41 18.02 19.59
CA ARG A 122 9.33 17.70 21.02
C ARG A 122 9.28 18.94 21.90
N LYS A 123 9.97 20.03 21.56
CA LYS A 123 9.88 21.27 22.34
C LYS A 123 8.47 21.86 22.23
N ILE A 124 7.92 21.94 21.03
CA ILE A 124 6.57 22.49 20.84
C ILE A 124 5.54 21.62 21.56
N GLU A 125 5.66 20.31 21.45
CA GLU A 125 4.79 19.37 22.15
C GLU A 125 4.94 19.43 23.67
N GLN A 126 6.17 19.48 24.19
CA GLN A 126 6.44 19.51 25.63
C GLN A 126 5.95 20.81 26.29
N PHE A 127 6.07 21.95 25.61
CA PHE A 127 5.71 23.25 26.18
C PHE A 127 4.28 23.68 25.89
N PHE A 128 3.70 23.25 24.77
CA PHE A 128 2.41 23.74 24.29
C PHE A 128 1.37 22.64 24.02
N GLY A 129 1.74 21.37 24.17
CA GLY A 129 0.84 20.23 24.02
C GLY A 129 0.58 19.79 22.59
N THR A 130 -0.23 18.75 22.46
CA THR A 130 -0.53 18.06 21.18
C THR A 130 -1.27 18.96 20.19
N GLU A 131 -2.13 19.85 20.67
CA GLU A 131 -2.93 20.77 19.83
C GLU A 131 -2.07 21.86 19.20
N ALA A 132 -1.14 22.44 19.96
CA ALA A 132 -0.21 23.42 19.42
C ALA A 132 0.75 22.80 18.39
N MET A 133 1.14 21.54 18.61
CA MET A 133 1.96 20.78 17.67
C MET A 133 1.21 20.50 16.36
N LEU A 134 -0.09 20.17 16.44
CA LEU A 134 -0.96 20.03 15.27
C LEU A 134 -1.03 21.35 14.49
N ARG A 135 -1.33 22.47 15.15
CA ARG A 135 -1.36 23.79 14.50
C ARG A 135 -0.06 24.14 13.81
N TYR A 136 1.07 23.89 14.47
CA TYR A 136 2.40 24.10 13.88
C TYR A 136 2.61 23.25 12.63
N PHE A 137 2.28 21.96 12.68
CA PHE A 137 2.35 21.07 11.52
C PHE A 137 1.48 21.56 10.36
N LEU A 138 0.25 21.98 10.63
CA LEU A 138 -0.64 22.52 9.61
C LEU A 138 -0.16 23.85 9.04
N SER A 139 0.42 24.72 9.88
CA SER A 139 1.03 25.98 9.44
C SER A 139 2.14 25.74 8.43
N LEU A 140 3.01 24.73 8.66
CA LEU A 140 4.06 24.36 7.73
C LEU A 140 3.54 23.79 6.40
N LEU A 141 2.33 23.23 6.40
CA LEU A 141 1.64 22.78 5.20
C LEU A 141 0.81 23.88 4.51
N ASN A 142 0.72 25.07 5.10
CA ASN A 142 -0.21 26.14 4.73
C ASN A 142 -1.69 25.70 4.82
N TYR A 143 -2.01 24.90 5.82
CA TYR A 143 -3.33 24.29 6.07
C TYR A 143 -3.88 24.65 7.46
N GLU A 144 -3.39 25.72 8.07
CA GLU A 144 -3.79 26.19 9.40
C GLU A 144 -5.30 26.43 9.52
N GLN A 145 -5.95 26.84 8.43
CA GLN A 145 -7.40 27.06 8.34
C GLN A 145 -8.24 25.83 8.72
N TYR A 146 -7.70 24.60 8.64
CA TYR A 146 -8.40 23.37 9.01
C TYR A 146 -8.21 22.98 10.47
N ALA A 147 -7.30 23.63 11.20
CA ALA A 147 -7.06 23.38 12.63
C ALA A 147 -8.34 23.34 13.49
N PRO A 148 -9.28 24.32 13.41
CA PRO A 148 -10.46 24.29 14.26
C PRO A 148 -11.37 23.08 13.99
N MET A 149 -11.44 22.60 12.74
CA MET A 149 -12.23 21.42 12.37
C MET A 149 -11.64 20.13 12.95
N LEU A 150 -10.31 20.03 12.94
CA LEU A 150 -9.58 18.88 13.50
C LEU A 150 -9.65 18.86 15.03
N GLU A 151 -9.49 20.02 15.66
CA GLU A 151 -9.60 20.19 17.12
C GLU A 151 -10.99 19.83 17.64
N GLN A 152 -12.04 20.24 16.93
CA GLN A 152 -13.42 19.89 17.27
C GLN A 152 -13.64 18.37 17.30
N GLU A 153 -13.06 17.65 16.35
CA GLU A 153 -13.10 16.19 16.25
C GLU A 153 -12.01 15.48 17.07
N LYS A 154 -11.22 16.23 17.85
CA LYS A 154 -10.09 15.74 18.65
C LYS A 154 -9.04 14.96 17.83
N ILE A 155 -8.83 15.38 16.59
CA ILE A 155 -7.83 14.80 15.69
C ILE A 155 -6.50 15.52 15.92
N GLY A 156 -5.69 14.97 16.83
CA GLY A 156 -4.33 15.47 17.10
C GLY A 156 -3.28 14.97 16.10
N ILE A 157 -2.03 15.43 16.27
CA ILE A 157 -0.91 15.03 15.41
C ILE A 157 -0.68 13.51 15.39
N TYR A 158 -1.01 12.81 16.48
CA TYR A 158 -0.89 11.35 16.60
C TYR A 158 -2.01 10.56 15.91
N GLU A 159 -3.21 11.13 15.80
CA GLU A 159 -4.37 10.48 15.17
C GLU A 159 -4.38 10.71 13.65
N LEU A 160 -3.85 11.85 13.22
CA LEU A 160 -3.80 12.29 11.83
C LEU A 160 -3.16 11.29 10.84
N PRO A 161 -2.10 10.52 11.14
CA PRO A 161 -1.55 9.52 10.21
C PRO A 161 -2.43 8.25 10.09
N TYR A 162 -3.35 8.01 11.03
CA TYR A 162 -4.18 6.81 11.09
C TYR A 162 -5.63 7.05 10.65
N ILE A 163 -6.03 8.31 10.53
CA ILE A 163 -7.37 8.66 10.07
C ILE A 163 -7.52 8.41 8.56
N SER A 164 -8.69 7.94 8.14
CA SER A 164 -8.99 7.76 6.72
C SER A 164 -9.25 9.09 6.03
N GLU A 165 -8.87 9.17 4.75
CA GLU A 165 -9.13 10.34 3.91
C GLU A 165 -10.62 10.70 3.84
N ARG A 166 -11.49 9.68 3.81
CA ARG A 166 -12.96 9.82 3.82
C ARG A 166 -13.46 10.57 5.06
N LYS A 167 -12.87 10.32 6.23
CA LYS A 167 -13.28 10.98 7.48
C LYS A 167 -12.85 12.45 7.46
N LEU A 168 -11.64 12.79 7.02
CA LEU A 168 -11.22 14.19 6.83
C LEU A 168 -12.10 14.93 5.81
N GLN A 169 -12.47 14.26 4.70
CA GLN A 169 -13.38 14.82 3.71
C GLN A 169 -14.77 15.12 4.27
N SER A 170 -15.28 14.28 5.19
CA SER A 170 -16.56 14.52 5.86
C SER A 170 -16.58 15.80 6.71
N LEU A 171 -15.41 16.33 7.08
CA LEU A 171 -15.25 17.61 7.79
C LEU A 171 -15.21 18.82 6.83
N GLY A 172 -15.39 18.60 5.53
CA GLY A 172 -15.35 19.65 4.51
C GLY A 172 -13.95 19.95 3.96
N ILE A 173 -12.94 19.14 4.31
CA ILE A 173 -11.58 19.30 3.80
C ILE A 173 -11.48 18.64 2.41
N PRO A 174 -11.00 19.34 1.37
CA PRO A 174 -10.92 18.77 0.03
C PRO A 174 -9.84 17.67 -0.07
N TYR A 175 -10.00 16.79 -1.07
CA TYR A 175 -9.17 15.59 -1.30
C TYR A 175 -7.66 15.86 -1.25
N GLY A 176 -7.19 16.89 -1.95
CA GLY A 176 -5.75 17.22 -2.04
C GLY A 176 -5.12 17.51 -0.67
N PRO A 177 -5.64 18.48 0.10
CA PRO A 177 -5.20 18.72 1.48
C PRO A 177 -5.30 17.51 2.39
N CYS A 178 -6.38 16.72 2.33
CA CYS A 178 -6.52 15.48 3.11
C CYS A 178 -5.36 14.52 2.87
N THR A 179 -5.14 14.18 1.59
CA THR A 179 -4.07 13.26 1.18
C THR A 179 -2.70 13.76 1.65
N ARG A 180 -2.42 15.06 1.47
CA ARG A 180 -1.14 15.64 1.85
C ARG A 180 -0.92 15.68 3.37
N MET A 181 -1.94 15.99 4.15
CA MET A 181 -1.86 16.00 5.62
C MET A 181 -1.56 14.61 6.17
N ILE A 182 -2.26 13.58 5.69
CA ILE A 182 -2.04 12.18 6.11
C ILE A 182 -0.62 11.75 5.73
N GLN A 183 -0.22 11.97 4.48
CA GLN A 183 1.10 11.55 4.00
C GLN A 183 2.24 12.23 4.76
N GLU A 184 2.16 13.54 4.98
CA GLU A 184 3.21 14.25 5.68
C GLU A 184 3.27 13.89 7.17
N ALA A 185 2.12 13.61 7.78
CA ALA A 185 2.06 13.09 9.14
C ALA A 185 2.75 11.72 9.22
N GLN A 186 2.43 10.79 8.32
CA GLN A 186 3.10 9.49 8.25
C GLN A 186 4.61 9.62 8.07
N GLN A 187 5.05 10.52 7.17
CA GLN A 187 6.47 10.79 6.96
C GLN A 187 7.15 11.36 8.22
N TYR A 188 6.47 12.24 8.96
CA TYR A 188 6.94 12.74 10.25
C TYR A 188 7.12 11.61 11.28
N PHE A 189 6.15 10.70 11.41
CA PHE A 189 6.26 9.57 12.33
C PHE A 189 7.38 8.60 11.95
N ILE A 190 7.55 8.31 10.66
CA ILE A 190 8.68 7.52 10.16
C ILE A 190 9.99 8.16 10.60
N SER A 191 10.15 9.47 10.37
CA SER A 191 11.35 10.21 10.79
C SER A 191 11.57 10.13 12.31
N LEU A 192 10.51 10.27 13.11
CA LEU A 192 10.57 10.19 14.56
C LEU A 192 11.03 8.79 15.04
N LEU A 193 10.49 7.73 14.43
CA LEU A 193 10.86 6.35 14.73
C LEU A 193 12.30 6.03 14.29
N THR A 194 12.73 6.53 13.13
CA THR A 194 14.11 6.37 12.65
C THR A 194 15.12 7.02 13.58
N LEU A 195 14.85 8.24 14.08
CA LEU A 195 15.71 8.89 15.08
C LEU A 195 15.74 8.15 16.42
N ARG A 196 14.60 7.58 16.85
CA ARG A 196 14.54 6.80 18.09
C ARG A 196 15.31 5.48 17.97
N SER A 197 15.31 4.87 16.79
CA SER A 197 16.04 3.62 16.51
C SER A 197 17.56 3.81 16.39
N SER A 198 18.05 5.02 16.13
CA SER A 198 19.48 5.31 16.00
C SER A 198 20.19 5.56 17.32
N GLY A 199 19.52 5.37 18.47
CA GLY A 199 20.12 5.53 19.80
C GLY A 199 20.51 6.96 20.15
N ILE A 200 20.05 7.93 19.36
CA ILE A 200 20.18 9.35 19.68
C ILE A 200 19.06 9.65 20.67
N ASP A 201 19.38 9.65 21.96
CA ASP A 201 18.50 10.25 22.96
C ASP A 201 18.29 11.73 22.58
N VAL A 202 17.07 12.01 22.15
CA VAL A 202 16.50 13.36 22.06
C VAL A 202 15.82 13.63 23.38
#